data_AF-A0A1Q5J112-F1
#
_entry.id   AF-A0A1Q5J112-F1
#
_cell.length_a   1.000
_cell.length_b   1.000
_cell.length_c   1.000
_cell.angle_alpha   90.00
_cell.angle_beta   90.00
_cell.angle_gamma   90.00
#
_symmetry.space_group_name_H-M   'P 1'
#
loop_
_entity.id
_entity.type
_entity.pdbx_description
1 polymer ?
#
loop_
_entity_poly.entity_id
_entity_poly.type
_entity_poly.pdbx_seq_one_letter_code
_entity_poly.pdbx_strand_id
1 'polypeptide(L)'
;MAPLTAEALKKAPAPFLFQYTFNNHLKIGGGNFTVNGRVYLVVKLNNGRVMFQKWVTARTHSITPGGTIYVETSVSSPCSPSTGNNGYARAFDDTTQKWSPRLPVPVCVRID
;
A
#
# COMPACT_ATOMS: atom_id res chain seq x y z
N MET A 1 -23.00 -19.82 -31.21
CA MET A 1 -22.24 -18.71 -30.61
C MET A 1 -23.19 -17.99 -29.68
N ALA A 2 -23.06 -18.16 -28.37
CA ALA A 2 -23.94 -17.52 -27.39
C ALA A 2 -23.42 -16.09 -27.10
N PRO A 3 -24.31 -15.09 -26.99
CA PRO A 3 -23.89 -13.72 -26.73
C PRO A 3 -23.36 -13.61 -25.30
N LEU A 4 -22.21 -12.96 -25.14
CA LEU A 4 -21.66 -12.57 -23.85
C LEU A 4 -22.59 -11.52 -23.24
N THR A 5 -23.33 -11.89 -22.22
CA THR A 5 -24.10 -10.95 -21.41
C THR A 5 -23.14 -9.94 -20.77
N ALA A 6 -23.44 -8.65 -20.96
CA ALA A 6 -23.01 -7.61 -20.04
C ALA A 6 -23.44 -8.00 -18.61
N GLU A 7 -22.77 -7.46 -17.58
CA GLU A 7 -23.23 -7.48 -16.17
C GLU A 7 -22.82 -8.64 -15.25
N ALA A 8 -21.66 -9.26 -15.47
CA ALA A 8 -20.80 -9.40 -14.30
C ALA A 8 -20.18 -8.01 -14.06
N LEU A 9 -20.87 -7.13 -13.33
CA LEU A 9 -20.24 -5.99 -12.66
C LEU A 9 -19.20 -6.57 -11.71
N LYS A 10 -18.02 -6.95 -12.25
CA LYS A 10 -16.88 -7.41 -11.48
C LYS A 10 -16.52 -6.25 -10.59
N LYS A 11 -16.93 -6.32 -9.32
CA LYS A 11 -16.41 -5.46 -8.25
C LYS A 11 -14.92 -5.30 -8.51
N ALA A 12 -14.48 -4.07 -8.73
CA ALA A 12 -13.08 -3.79 -8.98
C ALA A 12 -12.24 -4.52 -7.91
N PRO A 13 -11.19 -5.26 -8.31
CA PRO A 13 -10.35 -5.98 -7.37
C PRO A 13 -9.95 -5.05 -6.20
N ALA A 14 -9.98 -5.56 -4.98
CA ALA A 14 -9.66 -4.73 -3.83
C ALA A 14 -8.23 -4.16 -3.95
N PRO A 15 -7.98 -2.92 -3.45
CA PRO A 15 -6.63 -2.40 -3.37
C PRO A 15 -5.74 -3.33 -2.54
N PHE A 16 -4.51 -3.54 -2.99
CA PHE A 16 -3.53 -4.36 -2.27
C PHE A 16 -2.24 -3.59 -2.06
N LEU A 17 -1.45 -4.03 -1.08
CA LEU A 17 -0.12 -3.52 -0.79
C LEU A 17 0.89 -4.67 -0.71
N PHE A 18 2.14 -4.38 -1.01
CA PHE A 18 3.30 -5.23 -0.75
C PHE A 18 4.48 -4.37 -0.28
N GLN A 19 5.49 -5.00 0.30
CA GLN A 19 6.67 -4.32 0.82
C GLN A 19 7.97 -4.96 0.34
N TYR A 20 9.03 -4.16 0.30
CA TYR A 20 10.40 -4.61 0.10
C TYR A 20 11.39 -3.55 0.62
N THR A 21 12.66 -3.93 0.76
CA THR A 21 13.73 -2.98 1.10
C THR A 21 14.30 -2.36 -0.16
N PHE A 22 14.46 -1.04 -0.16
CA PHE A 22 15.14 -0.29 -1.22
C PHE A 22 15.82 0.94 -0.61
N ASN A 23 17.06 1.24 -0.99
CA ASN A 23 17.82 2.39 -0.46
C ASN A 23 17.87 2.46 1.08
N ASN A 24 18.03 1.31 1.75
CA ASN A 24 17.99 1.20 3.22
C ASN A 24 16.68 1.67 3.87
N HIS A 25 15.61 1.75 3.08
CA HIS A 25 14.27 2.13 3.53
C HIS A 25 13.23 1.07 3.19
N LEU A 26 12.18 1.03 4.01
CA LEU A 26 10.98 0.29 3.72
C LEU A 26 10.28 0.95 2.53
N LYS A 27 10.06 0.19 1.47
CA LYS A 27 9.33 0.62 0.29
C LYS A 27 8.00 -0.11 0.22
N ILE A 28 6.92 0.66 0.03
CA ILE A 28 5.56 0.15 -0.09
C ILE A 28 5.10 0.33 -1.53
N GLY A 29 4.73 -0.78 -2.14
CA GLY A 29 4.06 -0.81 -3.44
C GLY A 29 2.59 -1.22 -3.26
N GLY A 30 1.75 -0.90 -4.25
CA GLY A 30 0.36 -1.33 -4.25
C GLY A 30 -0.35 -1.08 -5.57
N GLY A 31 -1.52 -1.68 -5.73
CA GLY A 31 -2.30 -1.62 -6.96
C GLY A 31 -3.80 -1.71 -6.74
N ASN A 32 -4.55 -1.68 -7.86
CA ASN A 32 -6.01 -1.57 -7.93
C ASN A 32 -6.59 -0.29 -7.28
N PHE A 33 -5.83 0.80 -7.26
CA PHE A 33 -6.33 2.13 -6.89
C PHE A 33 -7.01 2.81 -8.09
N THR A 34 -7.73 3.90 -7.85
CA THR A 34 -8.24 4.75 -8.91
C THR A 34 -7.09 5.39 -9.69
N VAL A 35 -7.03 5.18 -11.01
CA VAL A 35 -6.01 5.78 -11.89
C VAL A 35 -6.10 7.30 -11.83
N ASN A 36 -4.96 7.98 -11.66
CA ASN A 36 -4.85 9.42 -11.42
C ASN A 36 -5.55 9.93 -10.16
N GLY A 37 -6.12 9.04 -9.34
CA GLY A 37 -6.69 9.35 -8.04
C GLY A 37 -5.63 9.59 -6.97
N ARG A 38 -6.04 10.25 -5.89
CA ARG A 38 -5.20 10.47 -4.70
C ARG A 38 -5.28 9.25 -3.79
N VAL A 39 -4.13 8.77 -3.37
CA VAL A 39 -3.99 7.68 -2.42
C VAL A 39 -3.20 8.15 -1.21
N TYR A 40 -3.78 8.00 -0.02
CA TYR A 40 -3.10 8.26 1.24
C TYR A 40 -2.48 6.99 1.77
N LEU A 41 -1.15 6.93 1.78
CA LEU A 41 -0.39 5.84 2.39
C LEU A 41 -0.01 6.22 3.82
N VAL A 42 -0.20 5.28 4.76
CA VAL A 42 0.24 5.40 6.14
C VAL A 42 0.94 4.12 6.60
N VAL A 43 2.00 4.27 7.39
CA VAL A 43 2.66 3.21 8.16
C VAL A 43 2.49 3.54 9.65
N LYS A 44 1.97 2.57 10.41
CA LYS A 44 1.75 2.71 11.85
C LYS A 44 2.34 1.54 12.61
N LEU A 45 2.77 1.79 13.85
CA LEU A 45 2.93 0.71 14.83
C LEU A 45 1.56 0.15 15.22
N ASN A 46 1.52 -1.08 15.72
CA ASN A 46 0.28 -1.74 16.14
C ASN A 46 -0.45 -1.00 17.29
N ASN A 47 0.28 -0.19 18.07
CA ASN A 47 -0.29 0.70 19.09
C ASN A 47 -0.92 1.99 18.52
N GLY A 48 -0.93 2.16 17.18
CA GLY A 48 -1.53 3.29 16.50
C GLY A 48 -0.60 4.47 16.21
N ARG A 49 0.63 4.49 16.74
CA ARG A 49 1.62 5.55 16.46
C ARG A 49 1.95 5.59 14.97
N VAL A 50 1.82 6.76 14.35
CA VAL A 50 2.19 6.98 12.95
C VAL A 50 3.70 7.10 12.84
N MET A 51 4.28 6.34 11.92
CA MET A 51 5.73 6.32 11.64
C MET A 51 6.05 6.97 10.30
N PHE A 52 5.12 6.88 9.35
CA PHE A 52 5.20 7.53 8.06
C PHE A 52 3.81 7.76 7.49
N GLN A 53 3.60 8.86 6.77
CA GLN A 53 2.39 9.09 6.00
C GLN A 53 2.67 9.98 4.79
N LYS A 54 1.98 9.74 3.67
CA LYS A 54 2.13 10.54 2.46
C LYS A 54 0.91 10.41 1.54
N TRP A 55 0.52 11.53 0.92
CA TRP A 55 -0.38 11.52 -0.23
C TRP A 55 0.42 11.31 -1.52
N VAL A 56 -0.06 10.41 -2.38
CA VAL A 56 0.53 10.12 -3.69
C VAL A 56 -0.56 10.00 -4.76
N THR A 57 -0.21 10.25 -6.01
CA THR A 57 -1.10 10.02 -7.15
C THR A 57 -0.86 8.62 -7.70
N ALA A 58 -1.92 7.81 -7.81
CA ALA A 58 -1.82 6.49 -8.40
C ALA A 58 -1.67 6.59 -9.92
N ARG A 59 -0.74 5.83 -10.50
CA ARG A 59 -0.43 5.83 -11.94
C ARG A 59 -0.64 4.46 -12.56
N THR A 60 -0.94 4.42 -13.84
CA THR A 60 -1.06 3.16 -14.59
C THR A 60 0.26 2.39 -14.57
N HIS A 61 0.18 1.06 -14.51
CA HIS A 61 1.32 0.15 -14.66
C HIS A 61 0.96 -0.96 -15.64
N SER A 62 1.92 -1.42 -16.44
CA SER A 62 1.65 -2.34 -17.57
C SER A 62 1.09 -3.70 -17.16
N ILE A 63 1.35 -4.14 -15.93
CA ILE A 63 0.98 -5.48 -15.43
C ILE A 63 -0.21 -5.42 -14.46
N THR A 64 -0.40 -4.30 -13.77
CA THR A 64 -1.35 -4.21 -12.66
C THR A 64 -2.59 -3.44 -13.12
N PRO A 65 -3.79 -4.04 -13.07
CA PRO A 65 -5.04 -3.31 -13.32
C PRO A 65 -5.21 -2.11 -12.40
N GLY A 66 -5.81 -1.04 -12.91
CA GLY A 66 -6.02 0.20 -12.17
C GLY A 66 -4.73 1.01 -11.95
N GLY A 67 -4.76 1.85 -10.92
CA GLY A 67 -3.65 2.70 -10.50
C GLY A 67 -2.75 2.00 -9.49
N THR A 68 -1.46 2.29 -9.58
CA THR A 68 -0.40 1.79 -8.71
C THR A 68 0.30 2.92 -7.98
N ILE A 69 0.84 2.59 -6.81
CA ILE A 69 1.70 3.48 -6.03
C ILE A 69 3.01 2.75 -5.71
N TYR A 70 4.11 3.50 -5.70
CA TYR A 70 5.41 3.03 -5.22
C TYR A 70 6.01 4.14 -4.36
N VAL A 71 6.14 3.88 -3.06
CA VAL A 71 6.55 4.91 -2.10
C VAL A 71 7.71 4.38 -1.27
N GLU A 72 8.85 5.03 -1.42
CA GLU A 72 9.94 4.91 -0.46
C GLU A 72 9.57 5.70 0.80
N THR A 73 9.56 5.03 1.95
CA THR A 73 9.25 5.65 3.24
C THR A 73 10.52 6.16 3.92
N SER A 74 10.38 6.89 5.03
CA SER A 74 11.51 7.24 5.91
C SER A 74 11.81 6.15 6.95
N VAL A 75 11.08 5.04 6.95
CA VAL A 75 11.30 3.94 7.90
C VAL A 75 12.50 3.14 7.41
N SER A 76 13.52 3.01 8.24
CA SER A 76 14.71 2.21 7.91
C SER A 76 14.36 0.75 7.63
N SER A 77 15.10 0.10 6.74
CA SER A 77 14.96 -1.32 6.41
C SER A 77 16.26 -1.86 5.79
N PRO A 78 16.66 -3.14 6.03
CA PRO A 78 15.95 -4.11 6.85
C PRO A 78 16.11 -3.80 8.35
N CYS A 79 15.13 -4.25 9.14
CA CYS A 79 15.23 -4.23 10.59
C CYS A 79 15.99 -5.47 11.10
N SER A 80 16.41 -5.44 12.37
CA SER A 80 16.90 -6.64 13.05
C SER A 80 15.86 -7.76 12.93
N PRO A 81 16.27 -9.03 12.72
CA PRO A 81 15.36 -10.17 12.65
C PRO A 81 14.41 -10.27 13.85
N SER A 82 14.84 -9.82 15.04
CA SER A 82 14.02 -9.82 16.26
C SER A 82 12.87 -8.81 16.28
N THR A 83 12.84 -7.85 15.35
CA THR A 83 11.83 -6.78 15.31
C THR A 83 10.43 -7.32 15.03
N GLY A 84 10.33 -8.38 14.21
CA GLY A 84 9.06 -8.92 13.73
C GLY A 84 8.17 -7.88 13.04
N ASN A 85 6.90 -8.24 12.79
CA ASN A 85 5.89 -7.31 12.26
C ASN A 85 5.20 -6.56 13.41
N ASN A 86 5.86 -5.52 13.91
CA ASN A 86 5.36 -4.66 14.99
C ASN A 86 4.45 -3.52 14.50
N GLY A 87 4.18 -3.44 13.20
CA GLY A 87 3.33 -2.43 12.59
C GLY A 87 2.62 -2.90 11.34
N TYR A 88 1.95 -1.96 10.67
CA TYR A 88 1.26 -2.19 9.42
C TYR A 88 1.29 -0.96 8.50
N ALA A 89 1.34 -1.22 7.19
CA ALA A 89 1.02 -0.24 6.17
C ALA A 89 -0.45 -0.36 5.74
N ARG A 90 -1.06 0.77 5.38
CA ARG A 90 -2.42 0.80 4.80
C ARG A 90 -2.54 1.99 3.86
N ALA A 91 -3.32 1.83 2.80
CA ALA A 91 -3.57 2.88 1.83
C ALA A 91 -5.06 3.17 1.72
N PHE A 92 -5.43 4.45 1.57
CA PHE A 92 -6.79 4.91 1.36
C PHE A 92 -6.90 5.53 -0.02
N ASP A 93 -7.81 5.01 -0.84
CA ASP A 93 -8.19 5.61 -2.11
C ASP A 93 -9.27 6.66 -1.86
N ASP A 94 -8.93 7.93 -2.14
CA ASP A 94 -9.83 9.06 -1.91
C ASP A 94 -11.02 9.08 -2.87
N THR A 95 -10.88 8.51 -4.07
CA THR A 95 -12.00 8.46 -5.03
C THR A 95 -13.03 7.44 -4.61
N THR A 96 -12.60 6.24 -4.19
CA THR A 96 -13.52 5.17 -3.81
C THR A 96 -13.86 5.14 -2.32
N GLN A 97 -13.21 6.00 -1.52
CA GLN A 97 -13.33 6.05 -0.06
C GLN A 97 -13.05 4.68 0.59
N LYS A 98 -12.14 3.88 0.01
CA LYS A 98 -11.82 2.52 0.45
C LYS A 98 -10.39 2.43 0.92
N TRP A 99 -10.23 1.71 2.03
CA TRP A 99 -8.93 1.29 2.51
C TRP A 99 -8.51 -0.05 1.91
N SER A 100 -7.22 -0.19 1.62
CA SER A 100 -6.60 -1.49 1.43
C SER A 100 -6.71 -2.34 2.71
N PRO A 101 -6.54 -3.66 2.63
CA PRO A 101 -6.18 -4.49 3.78
C PRO A 101 -4.93 -3.94 4.48
N ARG A 102 -4.78 -4.26 5.77
CA ARG A 102 -3.54 -3.97 6.51
C ARG A 102 -2.45 -4.90 5.99
N LEU A 103 -1.32 -4.35 5.58
CA LEU A 103 -0.11 -5.09 5.26
C LEU A 103 0.78 -5.09 6.51
N PRO A 104 1.05 -6.22 7.16
CA PRO A 104 2.02 -6.29 8.25
C PRO A 104 3.41 -5.87 7.76
N VAL A 105 4.07 -4.99 8.50
CA VAL A 105 5.43 -4.53 8.18
C VAL A 105 6.29 -4.44 9.45
N PRO A 106 7.60 -4.70 9.35
CA PRO A 106 8.54 -4.36 10.41
C PRO A 106 8.80 -2.85 10.38
N VAL A 107 8.74 -2.21 11.54
CA VAL A 107 9.16 -0.82 11.75
C VAL A 107 10.36 -0.84 12.68
N CYS A 108 11.51 -0.41 12.16
CA CYS A 108 12.73 -0.31 12.94
C CYS A 108 12.55 0.82 13.96
N VAL A 109 12.56 0.47 15.24
CA VAL A 109 12.56 1.45 16.32
C VAL A 109 14.03 1.67 16.69
N ARG A 110 14.54 2.88 16.49
CA ARG A 110 15.82 3.26 17.09
C ARG A 110 15.55 3.59 18.56
N ILE A 111 16.29 2.96 19.46
CA ILE A 111 16.47 3.46 20.83
C ILE A 111 17.61 4.46 20.69
N ASP A 112 17.30 5.74 20.90
CA ASP A 112 18.27 6.83 21.02
C ASP A 112 18.94 6.82 22.41
#